data_AF-A0A2W6DG30-F1
#
_entry.id   AF-A0A2W6DG30-F1
#
_cell.length_a   1.000
_cell.length_b   1.000
_cell.length_c   1.000
_cell.angle_alpha   90.00
_cell.angle_beta   90.00
_cell.angle_gamma   90.00
#
_symmetry.space_group_name_H-M   'P 1'
#
loop_
_entity.id
_entity.type
_entity.pdbx_description
1 polymer ?
#
loop_
_entity_poly.entity_id
_entity_poly.type
_entity_poly.pdbx_seq_one_letter_code
_entity_poly.pdbx_strand_id
1 'polypeptide(L)'
;MSPASAATRAEALRLTVIAASDANTLDGAWAEDKWDAARLGIPARRARGRARFDTIRHDWLREPAKRWCRFRLATGCAFATINAGALALARFSRFLAEAHPDVQEASGITRPLLEDYLAWLLSQGYSNSTRALTLSMLRVFFDACHRHDWLPGLASGATIHVEELPFHHEQLPRFIPEYVMSQLESDQALAKIPRTTTRNLIITLMETGVRGGDACNLPFNPVITDSSGWPCLRFHATKTRAEQLIPLSAKAAEAIRGQQEHVRATWPDGTPWLFPAWPTTSPAVSPTHTRI
;
A
#
# COMPACT_ATOMS: atom_id res chain seq x y z
N MET A 1 9.63 -2.10 -30.32
CA MET A 1 9.68 -1.71 -28.88
C MET A 1 10.23 -0.29 -28.81
N SER A 2 9.42 0.69 -28.41
CA SER A 2 9.87 2.09 -28.41
C SER A 2 10.80 2.38 -27.23
N PRO A 3 12.01 2.92 -27.44
CA PRO A 3 13.03 3.13 -26.40
C PRO A 3 12.58 4.11 -25.29
N ALA A 4 11.55 4.92 -25.55
CA ALA A 4 10.95 5.82 -24.56
C ALA A 4 10.34 5.08 -23.36
N SER A 5 9.77 3.88 -23.55
CA SER A 5 9.12 3.11 -22.47
C SER A 5 10.11 2.47 -21.49
N ALA A 6 11.34 2.21 -21.94
CA ALA A 6 12.40 1.67 -21.08
C ALA A 6 13.04 2.78 -20.24
N ALA A 7 13.19 3.98 -20.80
CA ALA A 7 13.72 5.15 -20.11
C ALA A 7 12.83 5.57 -18.92
N THR A 8 11.50 5.63 -19.10
CA THR A 8 10.57 5.97 -18.01
C THR A 8 10.54 4.91 -16.90
N ARG A 9 10.80 3.64 -17.25
CA ARG A 9 10.88 2.52 -16.28
C ARG A 9 12.19 2.54 -15.49
N ALA A 10 13.29 2.95 -16.12
CA ALA A 10 14.56 3.13 -15.44
C ALA A 10 14.51 4.32 -14.47
N GLU A 11 13.79 5.39 -14.81
CA GLU A 11 13.67 6.58 -13.97
C GLU A 11 12.81 6.35 -12.71
N ALA A 12 11.76 5.53 -12.79
CA ALA A 12 10.92 5.17 -11.64
C ALA A 12 11.55 4.12 -10.69
N LEU A 13 12.64 3.46 -11.12
CA LEU A 13 13.35 2.41 -10.36
C LEU A 13 14.81 2.76 -10.06
N ARG A 14 15.26 3.98 -10.40
CA ARG A 14 16.56 4.46 -9.94
C ARG A 14 16.51 4.56 -8.43
N LEU A 15 17.11 3.57 -7.75
CA LEU A 15 17.83 3.80 -6.51
C LEU A 15 18.76 4.98 -6.79
N THR A 16 18.28 6.17 -6.43
CA THR A 16 19.05 7.39 -6.57
C THR A 16 20.25 7.20 -5.67
N VAL A 17 21.46 7.19 -6.24
CA VAL A 17 22.68 7.27 -5.43
C VAL A 17 22.62 8.64 -4.78
N ILE A 18 22.31 8.64 -3.49
CA ILE A 18 22.10 9.85 -2.71
C ILE A 18 23.46 10.56 -2.58
N ALA A 19 23.53 11.82 -2.99
CA ALA A 19 24.72 12.66 -2.76
C ALA A 19 24.98 12.80 -1.24
N ALA A 20 26.23 12.95 -0.81
CA ALA A 20 26.58 12.95 0.61
C ALA A 20 25.81 14.00 1.46
N SER A 21 25.40 15.13 0.86
CA SER A 21 24.54 16.15 1.49
C SER A 21 23.10 15.67 1.73
N ASP A 22 22.56 14.88 0.80
CA ASP A 22 21.22 14.31 0.89
C ASP A 22 21.21 13.09 1.83
N ALA A 23 22.36 12.41 1.98
CA ALA A 23 22.52 11.27 2.89
C ALA A 23 22.37 11.71 4.36
N ASN A 24 22.97 12.85 4.74
CA ASN A 24 22.83 13.40 6.09
C ASN A 24 21.38 13.84 6.39
N THR A 25 20.68 14.34 5.37
CA THR A 25 19.27 14.74 5.47
C THR A 25 18.33 13.53 5.59
N LEU A 26 18.63 12.46 4.85
CA LEU A 26 17.88 11.20 4.92
C LEU A 26 18.15 10.43 6.21
N ASP A 27 19.40 10.38 6.69
CA ASP A 27 19.72 9.78 7.99
C ASP A 27 19.02 10.52 9.13
N GLY A 28 18.91 11.85 9.06
CA GLY A 28 18.06 12.65 9.96
C GLY A 28 16.58 12.26 9.88
N ALA A 29 16.04 12.05 8.67
CA ALA A 29 14.65 11.62 8.48
C ALA A 29 14.38 10.20 9.02
N TRP A 30 15.37 9.30 8.96
CA TRP A 30 15.28 7.96 9.55
C TRP A 30 15.37 7.98 11.08
N ALA A 31 16.06 8.97 11.65
CA ALA A 31 16.17 9.14 13.10
C ALA A 31 14.83 9.59 13.74
N GLU A 32 14.00 10.32 13.00
CA GLU A 32 12.65 10.71 13.45
C GLU A 32 11.76 9.47 13.71
N ASP A 33 10.81 9.61 14.63
CA ASP A 33 9.81 8.58 14.92
C ASP A 33 8.57 8.66 14.02
N LYS A 34 8.50 9.67 13.15
CA LYS A 34 7.39 9.90 12.23
C LYS A 34 7.92 9.94 10.81
N TRP A 35 7.76 8.83 10.09
CA TRP A 35 8.24 8.72 8.73
C TRP A 35 7.16 9.14 7.75
N ASP A 36 7.56 9.96 6.78
CA ASP A 36 6.75 10.33 5.63
C ASP A 36 7.39 9.80 4.34
N ALA A 37 6.64 9.01 3.58
CA ALA A 37 7.11 8.36 2.38
C ALA A 37 7.59 9.36 1.32
N ALA A 38 6.93 10.53 1.19
CA ALA A 38 7.32 11.55 0.23
C ALA A 38 8.67 12.20 0.62
N ARG A 39 8.87 12.49 1.91
CA ARG A 39 10.17 13.00 2.42
C ARG A 39 11.31 11.99 2.22
N LEU A 40 10.99 10.70 2.27
CA LEU A 40 11.94 9.60 2.07
C LEU A 40 12.16 9.23 0.59
N GLY A 41 11.47 9.90 -0.35
CA GLY A 41 11.53 9.55 -1.78
C GLY A 41 10.91 8.20 -2.13
N ILE A 42 10.05 7.66 -1.25
CA ILE A 42 9.45 6.33 -1.41
C ILE A 42 8.03 6.47 -1.97
N PRO A 43 7.70 5.76 -3.06
CA PRO A 43 6.35 5.73 -3.58
C PRO A 43 5.36 5.15 -2.55
N ALA A 44 4.33 5.92 -2.20
CA ALA A 44 3.24 5.47 -1.34
C ALA A 44 1.88 5.90 -1.90
N ARG A 45 0.85 5.14 -1.56
CA ARG A 45 -0.53 5.52 -1.88
C ARG A 45 -0.94 6.72 -1.04
N ARG A 46 -1.83 7.56 -1.60
CA ARG A 46 -2.42 8.71 -0.90
C ARG A 46 -3.00 8.27 0.47
N ALA A 47 -2.79 9.12 1.48
CA ALA A 47 -3.15 8.86 2.88
C ALA A 47 -2.48 7.64 3.56
N ARG A 48 -1.63 6.88 2.85
CA ARG A 48 -0.88 5.72 3.37
C ARG A 48 0.63 5.90 3.32
N GLY A 49 1.09 7.16 3.24
CA GLY A 49 2.50 7.54 3.23
C GLY A 49 3.06 7.94 4.59
N ARG A 50 2.40 7.59 5.70
CA ARG A 50 2.89 7.93 7.06
C ARG A 50 3.00 6.69 7.93
N ALA A 51 4.09 6.60 8.68
CA ALA A 51 4.33 5.56 9.69
C ALA A 51 4.76 6.22 11.02
N ARG A 52 4.26 5.70 12.14
CA ARG A 52 4.42 6.29 13.47
C ARG A 52 5.03 5.30 14.45
N PHE A 53 6.29 5.51 14.78
CA PHE A 53 7.05 4.74 15.76
C PHE A 53 6.95 5.32 17.16
N ASP A 54 6.56 6.60 17.29
CA ASP A 54 6.31 7.29 18.57
C ASP A 54 5.19 6.64 19.40
N THR A 55 4.42 5.74 18.79
CA THR A 55 3.38 4.95 19.47
C THR A 55 3.91 3.68 20.15
N ILE A 56 5.17 3.31 19.89
CA ILE A 56 5.88 2.21 20.56
C ILE A 56 6.56 2.80 21.79
N ARG A 57 6.00 2.56 22.98
CA ARG A 57 6.42 3.21 24.24
C ARG A 57 7.79 2.73 24.75
N HIS A 58 8.18 1.52 24.37
CA HIS A 58 9.43 0.89 24.82
C HIS A 58 10.54 1.18 23.82
N ASP A 59 11.55 1.98 24.21
CA ASP A 59 12.62 2.41 23.30
C ASP A 59 13.48 1.24 22.79
N TRP A 60 13.73 0.25 23.65
CA TRP A 60 14.43 -0.99 23.29
C TRP A 60 13.69 -1.82 22.23
N LEU A 61 12.38 -1.61 22.05
CA LEU A 61 11.58 -2.21 20.98
C LEU A 61 11.46 -1.28 19.76
N ARG A 62 11.36 0.04 20.00
CA ARG A 62 11.16 1.06 18.96
C ARG A 62 12.33 1.11 17.98
N GLU A 63 13.56 1.14 18.47
CA GLU A 63 14.73 1.28 17.60
C GLU A 63 14.93 0.05 16.69
N PRO A 64 14.84 -1.20 17.19
CA PRO A 64 14.82 -2.38 16.33
C PRO A 64 13.65 -2.40 15.35
N ALA A 65 12.46 -1.91 15.74
CA ALA A 65 11.30 -1.77 14.86
C ALA A 65 11.59 -0.83 13.68
N LYS A 66 12.18 0.34 13.95
CA LYS A 66 12.63 1.29 12.92
C LYS A 66 13.66 0.64 12.01
N ARG A 67 14.69 -0.01 12.58
CA ARG A 67 15.72 -0.71 11.81
C ARG A 67 15.14 -1.77 10.88
N TRP A 68 14.22 -2.62 11.38
CA TRP A 68 13.53 -3.62 10.58
C TRP A 68 12.68 -2.99 9.46
N CYS A 69 11.95 -1.90 9.75
CA CYS A 69 11.16 -1.21 8.75
C CYS A 69 12.03 -0.60 7.64
N ARG A 70 13.17 0.03 8.00
CA ARG A 70 14.15 0.55 7.04
C ARG A 70 14.72 -0.57 6.16
N PHE A 71 15.10 -1.70 6.76
CA PHE A 71 15.58 -2.87 6.03
C PHE A 71 14.52 -3.39 5.04
N ARG A 72 13.26 -3.51 5.48
CA ARG A 72 12.16 -3.96 4.63
C ARG A 72 11.94 -3.03 3.44
N LEU A 73 11.98 -1.71 3.65
CA LEU A 73 11.91 -0.74 2.56
C LEU A 73 13.07 -0.91 1.57
N ALA A 74 14.30 -1.08 2.07
CA ALA A 74 15.48 -1.30 1.23
C ALA A 74 15.38 -2.59 0.39
N THR A 75 14.71 -3.62 0.89
CA THR A 75 14.42 -4.87 0.15
C THR A 75 13.19 -4.80 -0.77
N GLY A 76 12.65 -3.60 -1.02
CA GLY A 76 11.54 -3.37 -1.94
C GLY A 76 10.15 -3.60 -1.35
N CYS A 77 10.01 -3.66 -0.03
CA CYS A 77 8.70 -3.74 0.61
C CYS A 77 7.92 -2.43 0.46
N ALA A 78 6.60 -2.51 0.28
CA ALA A 78 5.77 -1.31 0.16
C ALA A 78 5.69 -0.55 1.49
N PHE A 79 5.61 0.79 1.42
CA PHE A 79 5.48 1.64 2.61
C PHE A 79 4.26 1.30 3.47
N ALA A 80 3.14 0.92 2.84
CA ALA A 80 1.93 0.49 3.56
C ALA A 80 2.18 -0.75 4.45
N THR A 81 3.12 -1.62 4.06
CA THR A 81 3.47 -2.82 4.83
C THR A 81 4.28 -2.47 6.07
N ILE A 82 5.25 -1.55 5.98
CA ILE A 82 6.01 -1.14 7.17
C ILE A 82 5.14 -0.32 8.13
N ASN A 83 4.16 0.42 7.63
CA ASN A 83 3.18 1.09 8.49
C ASN A 83 2.32 0.05 9.25
N ALA A 84 1.92 -1.04 8.59
CA ALA A 84 1.24 -2.15 9.28
C ALA A 84 2.13 -2.81 10.34
N GLY A 85 3.44 -2.94 10.07
CA GLY A 85 4.43 -3.41 11.04
C GLY A 85 4.54 -2.50 12.26
N ALA A 86 4.69 -1.18 12.05
CA ALA A 86 4.73 -0.20 13.14
C ALA A 86 3.47 -0.25 14.01
N LEU A 87 2.28 -0.33 13.40
CA LEU A 87 1.02 -0.48 14.14
C LEU A 87 0.93 -1.80 14.93
N ALA A 88 1.44 -2.91 14.37
CA ALA A 88 1.48 -4.18 15.07
C ALA A 88 2.39 -4.12 16.31
N LEU A 89 3.57 -3.52 16.16
CA LEU A 89 4.53 -3.34 17.25
C LEU A 89 4.02 -2.34 18.30
N ALA A 90 3.28 -1.32 17.91
CA ALA A 90 2.62 -0.41 18.83
C ALA A 90 1.56 -1.13 19.69
N ARG A 91 0.78 -2.06 19.10
CA ARG A 91 -0.16 -2.90 19.87
C ARG A 91 0.56 -3.81 20.86
N PHE A 92 1.66 -4.43 20.44
CA PHE A 92 2.48 -5.26 21.33
C PHE A 92 3.09 -4.42 22.46
N SER A 93 3.61 -3.24 22.15
CA SER A 93 4.13 -2.29 23.14
C SER A 93 3.07 -1.84 24.15
N ARG A 94 1.82 -1.68 23.70
CA ARG A 94 0.69 -1.38 24.58
C ARG A 94 0.37 -2.55 25.51
N PHE A 95 0.36 -3.78 25.00
CA PHE A 95 0.20 -4.97 25.82
C PHE A 95 1.26 -5.05 26.92
N LEU A 96 2.54 -4.87 26.59
CA LEU A 96 3.61 -4.86 27.58
C LEU A 96 3.35 -3.80 28.66
N ALA A 97 2.97 -2.59 28.25
CA ALA A 97 2.70 -1.51 29.21
C ALA A 97 1.48 -1.76 30.13
N GLU A 98 0.48 -2.52 29.67
CA GLU A 98 -0.76 -2.77 30.40
C GLU A 98 -0.72 -4.04 31.25
N ALA A 99 -0.12 -5.13 30.72
CA ALA A 99 -0.19 -6.46 31.30
C ALA A 99 1.14 -6.93 31.91
N HIS A 100 2.28 -6.44 31.42
CA HIS A 100 3.63 -6.84 31.86
C HIS A 100 4.57 -5.64 32.01
N PRO A 101 4.24 -4.66 32.89
CA PRO A 101 5.02 -3.43 33.05
C PRO A 101 6.42 -3.68 33.62
N ASP A 102 6.68 -4.88 34.15
CA ASP A 102 7.99 -5.35 34.61
C ASP A 102 8.95 -5.70 33.46
N VAL A 103 8.45 -5.92 32.25
CA VAL A 103 9.27 -6.25 31.08
C VAL A 103 9.93 -4.99 30.52
N GLN A 104 11.18 -4.77 30.92
CA GLN A 104 11.97 -3.58 30.55
C GLN A 104 13.02 -3.84 29.46
N GLU A 105 13.14 -5.08 28.97
CA GLU A 105 14.11 -5.46 27.94
C GLU A 105 13.67 -6.71 27.16
N ALA A 106 14.39 -7.01 26.07
CA ALA A 106 14.04 -8.09 25.15
C ALA A 106 14.05 -9.49 25.78
N SER A 107 14.84 -9.70 26.84
CA SER A 107 14.92 -10.98 27.57
C SER A 107 13.59 -11.39 28.22
N GLY A 108 12.75 -10.40 28.56
CA GLY A 108 11.41 -10.64 29.08
C GLY A 108 10.42 -11.13 28.03
N ILE A 109 10.73 -10.99 26.73
CA ILE A 109 9.91 -11.58 25.66
C ILE A 109 10.21 -13.08 25.62
N THR A 110 9.35 -13.83 26.29
CA THR A 110 9.41 -15.29 26.40
C THR A 110 8.21 -15.94 25.73
N ARG A 111 8.24 -17.28 25.57
CA ARG A 111 7.08 -18.02 25.04
C ARG A 111 5.80 -17.82 25.89
N PRO A 112 5.83 -17.91 27.24
CA PRO A 112 4.67 -17.60 28.06
C PRO A 112 4.11 -16.18 27.84
N LEU A 113 4.98 -15.17 27.75
CA LEU A 113 4.55 -13.80 27.46
C LEU A 113 3.83 -13.68 26.11
N LEU A 114 4.28 -14.42 25.09
CA LEU A 114 3.59 -14.45 23.80
C LEU A 114 2.24 -15.15 23.88
N GLU A 115 2.08 -16.19 24.71
CA GLU A 115 0.78 -16.82 24.96
C GLU A 115 -0.18 -15.85 25.65
N ASP A 116 0.30 -15.11 26.66
CA ASP A 116 -0.45 -14.03 27.32
C ASP A 116 -0.84 -12.95 26.31
N TYR A 117 0.06 -12.60 25.39
CA TYR A 117 -0.24 -11.64 24.33
C TYR A 117 -1.34 -12.13 23.39
N LEU A 118 -1.37 -13.42 23.03
CA LEU A 118 -2.44 -13.99 22.19
C LEU A 118 -3.80 -13.88 22.90
N ALA A 119 -3.85 -14.19 24.20
CA ALA A 119 -5.05 -14.06 25.02
C ALA A 119 -5.48 -12.60 25.18
N TRP A 120 -4.54 -11.69 25.47
CA TRP A 120 -4.83 -10.26 25.53
C TRP A 120 -5.37 -9.77 24.19
N LEU A 121 -4.73 -10.11 23.06
CA LEU A 121 -5.13 -9.64 21.73
C LEU A 121 -6.55 -10.12 21.34
N LEU A 122 -6.95 -11.31 21.80
CA LEU A 122 -8.32 -11.83 21.68
C LEU A 122 -9.33 -10.96 22.45
N SER A 123 -8.99 -10.49 23.65
CA SER A 123 -9.87 -9.67 24.50
C SER A 123 -10.12 -8.24 23.97
N GLN A 124 -9.28 -7.74 23.07
CA GLN A 124 -9.32 -6.33 22.62
C GLN A 124 -10.43 -5.99 21.60
N GLY A 125 -11.24 -6.96 21.18
CA GLY A 125 -12.32 -6.73 20.22
C GLY A 125 -11.86 -6.39 18.79
N TYR A 126 -10.60 -6.69 18.45
CA TYR A 126 -10.10 -6.49 17.09
C TYR A 126 -10.70 -7.49 16.09
N SER A 127 -10.92 -7.04 14.86
CA SER A 127 -11.32 -7.94 13.76
C SER A 127 -10.28 -9.04 13.53
N ASN A 128 -10.72 -10.19 13.02
CA ASN A 128 -9.83 -11.31 12.69
C ASN A 128 -8.70 -10.90 11.72
N SER A 129 -9.01 -10.04 10.73
CA SER A 129 -8.00 -9.51 9.81
C SER A 129 -6.94 -8.64 10.49
N THR A 130 -7.34 -7.82 11.47
CA THR A 130 -6.41 -6.98 12.24
C THR A 130 -5.51 -7.83 13.13
N ARG A 131 -6.09 -8.86 13.78
CA ARG A 131 -5.35 -9.81 14.61
C ARG A 131 -4.34 -10.60 13.78
N ALA A 132 -4.77 -11.17 12.66
CA ALA A 132 -3.92 -11.93 11.74
C ALA A 132 -2.77 -11.08 11.19
N LEU A 133 -3.04 -9.85 10.76
CA LEU A 133 -2.00 -8.91 10.33
C LEU A 133 -1.02 -8.60 11.46
N THR A 134 -1.52 -8.35 12.67
CA THR A 134 -0.68 -8.02 13.83
C THR A 134 0.28 -9.16 14.17
N LEU A 135 -0.24 -10.39 14.30
CA LEU A 135 0.59 -11.56 14.61
C LEU A 135 1.55 -11.93 13.47
N SER A 136 1.12 -11.79 12.21
CA SER A 136 1.99 -12.01 11.06
C SER A 136 3.16 -11.03 11.03
N MET A 137 2.94 -9.76 11.37
CA MET A 137 4.01 -8.76 11.42
C MET A 137 4.97 -9.00 12.58
N LEU A 138 4.46 -9.34 13.78
CA LEU A 138 5.31 -9.70 14.92
C LEU A 138 6.13 -10.94 14.65
N ARG A 139 5.53 -11.97 14.04
CA ARG A 139 6.23 -13.18 13.62
C ARG A 139 7.45 -12.87 12.75
N VAL A 140 7.25 -12.10 11.68
CA VAL A 140 8.33 -11.77 10.74
C VAL A 140 9.33 -10.78 11.32
N PHE A 141 8.91 -9.95 12.28
CA PHE A 141 9.81 -9.08 13.03
C PHE A 141 10.72 -9.89 13.96
N PHE A 142 10.17 -10.79 14.79
CA PHE A 142 10.97 -11.62 15.70
C PHE A 142 11.92 -12.56 14.94
N ASP A 143 11.46 -13.18 13.85
CA ASP A 143 12.34 -13.96 12.95
C ASP A 143 13.50 -13.11 12.40
N ALA A 144 13.25 -11.86 12.02
CA ALA A 144 14.32 -10.94 11.61
C ALA A 144 15.24 -10.58 12.78
N CYS A 145 14.70 -10.38 13.98
CA CYS A 145 15.50 -10.11 15.18
C CYS A 145 16.41 -11.29 15.56
N HIS A 146 15.93 -12.53 15.46
CA HIS A 146 16.76 -13.71 15.68
C HIS A 146 17.86 -13.86 14.62
N ARG A 147 17.56 -13.58 13.34
CA ARG A 147 18.55 -13.69 12.24
C ARG A 147 19.62 -12.62 12.26
N HIS A 148 19.28 -11.41 12.70
CA HIS A 148 20.15 -10.24 12.58
C HIS A 148 20.62 -9.68 13.93
N ASP A 149 20.25 -10.34 15.03
CA ASP A 149 20.57 -9.94 16.40
C ASP A 149 20.16 -8.48 16.71
N TRP A 150 18.95 -8.10 16.30
CA TRP A 150 18.42 -6.75 16.52
C TRP A 150 17.73 -6.56 17.86
N LEU A 151 17.39 -7.65 18.54
CA LEU A 151 16.92 -7.66 19.92
C LEU A 151 17.80 -8.62 20.74
N PRO A 152 18.98 -8.17 21.19
CA PRO A 152 19.86 -9.01 22.00
C PRO A 152 19.13 -9.51 23.25
N GLY A 153 19.23 -10.80 23.53
CA GLY A 153 18.56 -11.44 24.66
C GLY A 153 17.12 -11.90 24.40
N LEU A 154 16.54 -11.63 23.22
CA LEU A 154 15.24 -12.20 22.83
C LEU A 154 15.28 -13.73 22.94
N ALA A 155 14.37 -14.31 23.72
CA ALA A 155 14.37 -15.75 23.95
C ALA A 155 14.23 -16.50 22.61
N SER A 156 14.98 -17.60 22.44
CA SER A 156 14.92 -18.41 21.22
C SER A 156 13.52 -18.99 20.97
N GLY A 157 12.80 -19.31 22.05
CA GLY A 157 11.41 -19.76 22.02
C GLY A 157 10.37 -18.66 21.81
N ALA A 158 10.75 -17.38 21.76
CA ALA A 158 9.81 -16.26 21.52
C ALA A 158 9.45 -16.15 20.03
N THR A 159 8.75 -17.17 19.54
CA THR A 159 8.33 -17.30 18.15
C THR A 159 6.82 -17.41 18.08
N ILE A 160 6.23 -16.71 17.10
CA ILE A 160 4.82 -16.90 16.71
C ILE A 160 4.78 -17.91 15.56
N HIS A 161 4.01 -18.97 15.72
CA HIS A 161 3.86 -20.05 14.76
C HIS A 161 2.65 -19.80 13.82
N VAL A 162 2.56 -20.56 12.73
CA VAL A 162 1.54 -20.33 11.69
C VAL A 162 0.15 -20.70 12.20
N GLU A 163 0.07 -21.77 12.98
CA GLU A 163 -1.11 -22.29 13.65
C GLU A 163 -1.71 -21.32 14.69
N GLU A 164 -0.92 -20.37 15.19
CA GLU A 164 -1.36 -19.33 16.13
C GLU A 164 -1.99 -18.12 15.42
N LEU A 165 -1.88 -18.06 14.08
CA LEU A 165 -2.53 -17.02 13.30
C LEU A 165 -4.03 -17.33 13.20
N PRO A 166 -4.93 -16.32 13.39
CA PRO A 166 -6.36 -16.51 13.23
C PRO A 166 -6.64 -17.10 11.85
N PHE A 167 -7.26 -18.28 11.83
CA PHE A 167 -7.62 -18.94 10.58
C PHE A 167 -8.49 -18.02 9.74
N HIS A 168 -8.03 -17.76 8.52
CA HIS A 168 -8.89 -17.25 7.48
C HIS A 168 -9.78 -18.40 7.06
N HIS A 169 -11.03 -18.45 7.53
CA HIS A 169 -12.04 -19.20 6.79
C HIS A 169 -12.00 -18.67 5.36
N GLU A 170 -11.79 -19.55 4.38
CA GLU A 170 -11.97 -19.22 2.98
C GLU A 170 -13.43 -18.82 2.79
N GLN A 171 -13.70 -17.52 2.97
CA GLN A 171 -15.00 -16.99 2.66
C GLN A 171 -15.11 -17.02 1.14
N LEU A 172 -16.10 -17.75 0.64
CA LEU A 172 -16.46 -17.67 -0.76
C LEU A 172 -16.65 -16.20 -1.13
N PRO A 173 -16.15 -15.75 -2.30
CA PRO A 173 -16.46 -14.44 -2.81
C PRO A 173 -17.96 -14.20 -2.74
N ARG A 174 -18.35 -13.09 -2.10
CA ARG A 174 -19.76 -12.69 -2.05
C ARG A 174 -20.10 -12.07 -3.40
N PHE A 175 -20.65 -12.87 -4.29
CA PHE A 175 -21.11 -12.40 -5.59
C PHE A 175 -22.27 -11.42 -5.42
N ILE A 176 -22.24 -10.36 -6.22
CA ILE A 176 -23.38 -9.46 -6.36
C ILE A 176 -24.37 -10.18 -7.29
N PRO A 177 -25.65 -10.35 -6.90
CA PRO A 177 -26.62 -11.00 -7.77
C PRO A 177 -26.73 -10.31 -9.13
N GLU A 178 -26.88 -11.10 -10.20
CA GLU A 178 -26.85 -10.56 -11.58
C GLU A 178 -27.86 -9.44 -11.80
N TYR A 179 -29.09 -9.58 -11.27
CA TYR A 179 -30.11 -8.54 -11.39
C TYR A 179 -29.71 -7.21 -10.73
N VAL A 180 -28.84 -7.24 -9.71
CA VAL A 180 -28.28 -6.03 -9.07
C VAL A 180 -27.14 -5.46 -9.92
N MET A 181 -26.27 -6.33 -10.46
CA MET A 181 -25.23 -5.89 -11.39
C MET A 181 -25.83 -5.19 -12.61
N SER A 182 -26.88 -5.74 -13.23
CA SER A 182 -27.57 -5.10 -14.35
C SER A 182 -28.14 -3.72 -13.98
N GLN A 183 -28.61 -3.52 -12.74
CA GLN A 183 -29.05 -2.21 -12.26
C GLN A 183 -27.87 -1.23 -12.12
N LEU A 184 -26.76 -1.67 -11.55
CA LEU A 184 -25.55 -0.85 -11.36
C LEU A 184 -24.91 -0.44 -12.70
N GLU A 185 -24.94 -1.33 -13.69
CA GLU A 185 -24.34 -1.11 -15.01
C GLU A 185 -25.23 -0.31 -15.97
N SER A 186 -26.49 -0.08 -15.61
CA SER A 186 -27.44 0.68 -16.41
C SER A 186 -27.01 2.14 -16.59
N ASP A 187 -27.25 2.70 -17.78
CA ASP A 187 -26.90 4.09 -18.09
C ASP A 187 -27.59 5.07 -17.13
N GLN A 188 -28.81 4.77 -16.71
CA GLN A 188 -29.54 5.57 -15.72
C GLN A 188 -28.83 5.59 -14.36
N ALA A 189 -28.28 4.47 -13.89
CA ALA A 189 -27.53 4.42 -12.65
C ALA A 189 -26.17 5.13 -12.77
N LEU A 190 -25.45 4.90 -13.87
CA LEU A 190 -24.15 5.54 -14.12
C LEU A 190 -24.28 7.07 -14.29
N ALA A 191 -25.38 7.54 -14.87
CA ALA A 191 -25.68 8.97 -14.99
C ALA A 191 -25.81 9.67 -13.64
N LYS A 192 -26.21 8.95 -12.57
CA LYS A 192 -26.29 9.50 -11.20
C LYS A 192 -24.92 9.85 -10.60
N ILE A 193 -23.82 9.33 -11.15
CA ILE A 193 -22.46 9.71 -10.74
C ILE A 193 -22.14 11.05 -11.39
N PRO A 194 -22.09 12.19 -10.66
CA PRO A 194 -22.04 13.51 -11.28
C PRO A 194 -20.69 13.81 -11.94
N ARG A 195 -19.60 13.25 -11.41
CA ARG A 195 -18.25 13.52 -11.92
C ARG A 195 -17.90 12.56 -13.06
N THR A 196 -17.65 13.12 -14.25
CA THR A 196 -17.24 12.36 -15.45
C THR A 196 -16.04 11.45 -15.19
N THR A 197 -14.97 11.98 -14.59
CA THR A 197 -13.78 11.19 -14.22
C THR A 197 -14.11 9.98 -13.34
N THR A 198 -14.94 10.17 -12.32
CA THR A 198 -15.37 9.08 -11.41
C THR A 198 -16.25 8.07 -12.14
N ARG A 199 -17.18 8.53 -12.98
CA ARG A 199 -18.06 7.67 -13.77
C ARG A 199 -17.26 6.79 -14.73
N ASN A 200 -16.37 7.37 -15.52
CA ASN A 200 -15.53 6.63 -16.45
C ASN A 200 -14.59 5.66 -15.74
N LEU A 201 -14.04 6.03 -14.58
CA LEU A 201 -13.22 5.13 -13.77
C LEU A 201 -14.03 3.90 -13.32
N ILE A 202 -15.26 4.10 -12.83
CA ILE A 202 -16.14 3.02 -12.38
C ILE A 202 -16.48 2.09 -13.56
N ILE A 203 -16.80 2.63 -14.73
CA ILE A 203 -17.06 1.83 -15.94
C ILE A 203 -15.82 0.99 -16.29
N THR A 204 -14.63 1.60 -16.36
CA THR A 204 -13.39 0.87 -16.62
C THR A 204 -13.15 -0.24 -15.60
N LEU A 205 -13.43 0.00 -14.31
CA LEU A 205 -13.28 -1.02 -13.27
C LEU A 205 -14.25 -2.20 -13.44
N MET A 206 -15.52 -1.93 -13.73
CA MET A 206 -16.53 -2.98 -13.94
C MET A 206 -16.19 -3.83 -15.15
N GLU A 207 -15.84 -3.20 -16.27
CA GLU A 207 -15.60 -3.91 -17.54
C GLU A 207 -14.27 -4.68 -17.57
N THR A 208 -13.25 -4.25 -16.82
CA THR A 208 -11.91 -4.85 -16.91
C THR A 208 -11.48 -5.63 -15.67
N GLY A 209 -12.17 -5.46 -14.54
CA GLY A 209 -11.80 -6.08 -13.26
C GLY A 209 -10.44 -5.64 -12.71
N VAL A 210 -9.82 -4.60 -13.29
CA VAL A 210 -8.52 -4.09 -12.83
C VAL A 210 -8.66 -3.58 -11.38
N ARG A 211 -7.61 -3.72 -10.58
CA ARG A 211 -7.64 -3.22 -9.20
C ARG A 211 -7.78 -1.69 -9.21
N GLY A 212 -8.62 -1.15 -8.34
CA GLY A 212 -8.79 0.31 -8.20
C GLY A 212 -7.47 1.09 -8.09
N GLY A 213 -6.52 0.56 -7.33
CA GLY A 213 -5.18 1.16 -7.21
C GLY A 213 -4.35 1.12 -8.49
N ASP A 214 -4.51 0.09 -9.33
CA ASP A 214 -3.82 0.01 -10.62
C ASP A 214 -4.55 0.89 -11.67
N ALA A 215 -5.88 0.96 -11.63
CA ALA A 215 -6.69 1.86 -12.47
C ALA A 215 -6.33 3.34 -12.26
N CYS A 216 -6.16 3.77 -11.01
CA CYS A 216 -5.76 5.14 -10.68
C CYS A 216 -4.31 5.46 -11.11
N ASN A 217 -3.52 4.45 -11.50
CA ASN A 217 -2.16 4.60 -12.00
C ASN A 217 -2.07 4.40 -13.53
N LEU A 218 -3.21 4.36 -14.24
CA LEU A 218 -3.20 4.21 -15.69
C LEU A 218 -2.57 5.46 -16.34
N PRO A 219 -1.60 5.28 -17.26
CA PRO A 219 -1.08 6.37 -18.06
C PRO A 219 -2.19 6.94 -18.95
N PHE A 220 -2.05 8.18 -19.40
CA PHE A 220 -3.03 8.87 -20.23
C PHE A 220 -3.45 8.08 -21.50
N ASN A 221 -2.51 7.33 -22.10
CA ASN A 221 -2.77 6.44 -23.24
C ASN A 221 -2.47 4.98 -22.87
N PRO A 222 -3.40 4.27 -22.19
CA PRO A 222 -3.14 2.90 -21.73
C PRO A 222 -3.58 1.83 -22.76
N VAL A 223 -4.21 2.22 -23.86
CA VAL A 223 -4.76 1.29 -24.85
C VAL A 223 -3.71 0.95 -25.91
N ILE A 224 -3.53 -0.33 -26.19
CA ILE A 224 -2.77 -0.85 -27.34
C ILE A 224 -3.64 -1.79 -28.15
N THR A 225 -3.28 -2.05 -29.40
CA THR A 225 -3.88 -3.11 -30.21
C THR A 225 -3.06 -4.39 -30.08
N ASP A 226 -3.74 -5.53 -29.95
CA ASP A 226 -3.08 -6.83 -30.01
C ASP A 226 -2.70 -7.23 -31.46
N SER A 227 -2.15 -8.43 -31.63
CA SER A 227 -1.78 -8.97 -32.95
C SER A 227 -2.96 -9.16 -33.90
N SER A 228 -4.18 -9.22 -33.37
CA SER A 228 -5.42 -9.40 -34.12
C SER A 228 -6.16 -8.07 -34.34
N GLY A 229 -5.59 -6.95 -33.87
CA GLY A 229 -6.17 -5.61 -33.99
C GLY A 229 -7.19 -5.25 -32.92
N TRP A 230 -7.41 -6.10 -31.91
CA TRP A 230 -8.36 -5.82 -30.83
C TRP A 230 -7.76 -4.86 -29.78
N PRO A 231 -8.54 -3.87 -29.30
CA PRO A 231 -8.06 -2.95 -28.27
C PRO A 231 -7.89 -3.68 -26.94
N CYS A 232 -6.77 -3.41 -26.28
CA CYS A 232 -6.40 -4.00 -25.01
C CYS A 232 -5.88 -2.93 -24.04
N LEU A 233 -6.24 -3.06 -22.77
CA LEU A 233 -5.72 -2.25 -21.67
C LEU A 233 -4.36 -2.78 -21.24
N ARG A 234 -3.32 -1.96 -21.43
CA ARG A 234 -1.97 -2.24 -20.92
C ARG A 234 -1.72 -1.47 -19.64
N PHE A 235 -1.32 -2.16 -18.59
CA PHE A 235 -1.00 -1.55 -17.30
C PHE A 235 0.06 -2.33 -16.54
N HIS A 236 0.68 -1.68 -15.56
CA HIS A 236 1.60 -2.33 -14.64
C HIS A 236 0.87 -2.66 -13.33
N ALA A 237 0.64 -3.94 -13.08
CA ALA A 237 0.01 -4.43 -11.86
C ALA A 237 0.96 -4.29 -10.67
N THR A 238 0.71 -3.31 -9.81
CA THR A 238 1.62 -2.95 -8.71
C THR A 238 1.79 -4.09 -7.70
N LYS A 239 0.72 -4.83 -7.43
CA LYS A 239 0.71 -5.90 -6.43
C LYS A 239 1.55 -7.10 -6.87
N THR A 240 1.54 -7.45 -8.15
CA THR A 240 2.27 -8.59 -8.71
C THR A 240 3.59 -8.18 -9.37
N ARG A 241 3.86 -6.87 -9.50
CA ARG A 241 5.04 -6.28 -10.15
C ARG A 241 5.24 -6.78 -11.58
N ALA A 242 4.15 -6.86 -12.34
CA ALA A 242 4.15 -7.36 -13.70
C ALA A 242 3.37 -6.41 -14.62
N GLU A 243 3.79 -6.33 -15.88
CA GLU A 243 2.98 -5.73 -16.94
C GLU A 243 1.89 -6.72 -17.34
N GLN A 244 0.67 -6.22 -17.50
CA GLN A 244 -0.51 -7.02 -17.84
C GLN A 244 -1.25 -6.38 -19.00
N LEU A 245 -1.92 -7.23 -19.77
CA LEU A 245 -2.74 -6.88 -20.91
C LEU A 245 -4.11 -7.53 -20.74
N ILE A 246 -5.18 -6.74 -20.83
CA ILE A 246 -6.57 -7.22 -20.72
C ILE A 246 -7.34 -6.74 -21.96
N PRO A 247 -8.04 -7.62 -22.71
CA PRO A 247 -8.91 -7.20 -23.80
C PRO A 247 -9.98 -6.22 -23.33
N LEU A 248 -10.26 -5.19 -24.13
CA LEU A 248 -11.28 -4.19 -23.82
C LEU A 248 -12.61 -4.53 -24.50
N SER A 249 -13.70 -4.45 -23.74
CA SER A 249 -15.04 -4.35 -24.32
C SER A 249 -15.21 -3.01 -25.04
N ALA A 250 -16.21 -2.91 -25.92
CA ALA A 250 -16.56 -1.65 -26.57
C ALA A 250 -16.89 -0.55 -25.55
N LYS A 251 -17.66 -0.89 -24.51
CA LYS A 251 -18.05 0.02 -23.41
C LYS A 251 -16.83 0.53 -22.64
N ALA A 252 -15.85 -0.35 -22.35
CA ALA A 252 -14.61 0.06 -21.69
C ALA A 252 -13.76 0.98 -22.58
N ALA A 253 -13.65 0.67 -23.87
CA ALA A 253 -12.90 1.48 -24.82
C ALA A 253 -13.52 2.88 -24.99
N GLU A 254 -14.85 2.98 -25.02
CA GLU A 254 -15.58 4.25 -25.04
C GLU A 254 -15.40 5.05 -23.75
N ALA A 255 -15.48 4.41 -22.58
CA ALA A 255 -15.26 5.08 -21.30
C ALA A 255 -13.83 5.66 -21.20
N ILE A 256 -12.82 4.93 -21.67
CA ILE A 256 -11.43 5.41 -21.73
C ILE A 256 -11.32 6.59 -22.70
N ARG A 257 -11.92 6.52 -23.88
CA ARG A 257 -11.89 7.60 -24.87
C ARG A 257 -12.57 8.87 -24.35
N GLY A 258 -13.78 8.75 -23.80
CA GLY A 258 -14.51 9.86 -23.19
C GLY A 258 -13.75 10.46 -22.01
N GLN A 259 -13.01 9.65 -21.26
CA GLN A 259 -12.11 10.16 -20.23
C GLN A 259 -10.93 10.94 -20.80
N GLN A 260 -10.29 10.47 -21.87
CA GLN A 260 -9.20 11.19 -22.52
C GLN A 260 -9.66 12.55 -23.04
N GLU A 261 -10.85 12.62 -23.65
CA GLU A 261 -11.47 13.86 -24.12
C GLU A 261 -11.73 14.83 -22.96
N HIS A 262 -12.36 14.35 -21.88
CA HIS A 262 -12.62 15.16 -20.69
C HIS A 262 -11.31 15.69 -20.06
N VAL A 263 -10.28 14.86 -20.01
CA VAL A 263 -8.97 15.24 -19.49
C VAL A 263 -8.29 16.28 -20.37
N ARG A 264 -8.31 16.15 -21.70
CA ARG A 264 -7.77 17.17 -22.60
C ARG A 264 -8.48 18.52 -22.44
N ALA A 265 -9.79 18.50 -22.25
CA ALA A 265 -10.57 19.72 -22.06
C ALA A 265 -10.29 20.40 -20.71
N THR A 266 -9.99 19.63 -19.67
CA THR A 266 -9.84 20.13 -18.29
C THR A 266 -8.39 20.43 -17.91
N TRP A 267 -7.41 19.77 -18.54
CA TRP A 267 -5.97 19.99 -18.36
C TRP A 267 -5.30 20.33 -19.70
N PRO A 268 -5.33 21.61 -20.13
CA PRO A 268 -4.75 22.05 -21.41
C PRO A 268 -3.24 21.78 -21.52
N ASP A 269 -2.52 21.87 -20.40
CA ASP A 269 -1.08 21.57 -20.31
C ASP A 269 -0.78 20.05 -20.32
N GLY A 270 -1.83 19.23 -20.35
CA GLY A 270 -1.75 17.78 -20.34
C GLY A 270 -1.58 17.18 -18.94
N THR A 271 -1.64 15.86 -18.88
CA THR A 271 -1.38 15.07 -17.67
C THR A 271 -0.83 13.71 -18.07
N PRO A 272 0.11 13.14 -17.29
CA PRO A 272 0.59 11.78 -17.54
C PRO A 272 -0.46 10.71 -17.21
N TRP A 273 -1.52 11.05 -16.49
CA TRP A 273 -2.52 10.10 -15.96
C TRP A 273 -3.85 10.18 -16.70
N LEU A 274 -4.48 9.01 -16.93
CA LEU A 274 -5.84 8.94 -17.47
C LEU A 274 -6.89 9.42 -16.45
N PHE A 275 -6.67 9.14 -15.17
CA PHE A 275 -7.54 9.54 -14.06
C PHE A 275 -6.77 10.45 -13.09
N PRO A 276 -6.54 11.73 -13.43
CA PRO A 276 -5.84 12.67 -12.56
C PRO A 276 -6.69 13.08 -11.35
N ALA A 277 -6.05 13.42 -10.23
CA ALA A 277 -6.76 14.06 -9.13
C ALA A 277 -7.31 15.41 -9.59
N TRP A 278 -8.49 15.77 -9.07
CA TRP A 278 -9.08 17.06 -9.34
C TRP A 278 -8.13 18.19 -8.87
N PRO A 279 -7.91 19.25 -9.67
CA PRO A 279 -7.15 20.40 -9.21
C PRO A 279 -7.89 21.01 -8.02
N THR A 280 -7.36 20.82 -6.82
CA THR A 280 -7.82 21.57 -5.66
C THR A 280 -7.40 23.01 -5.87
N THR A 281 -8.38 23.90 -6.07
CA THR A 281 -8.17 25.34 -6.07
C THR A 281 -7.76 25.76 -4.66
N SER A 282 -6.47 25.69 -4.36
CA SER A 282 -5.88 26.38 -3.21
C SER A 282 -4.94 27.44 -3.79
N PRO A 283 -5.07 28.72 -3.41
CA PRO A 283 -4.14 29.73 -3.87
C PRO A 283 -2.76 29.39 -3.27
N ALA A 284 -1.75 29.36 -4.13
CA ALA A 284 -0.32 29.17 -3.80
C ALA A 284 0.14 27.73 -3.46
N VAL A 285 -0.05 26.75 -4.35
CA VAL A 285 0.95 25.69 -4.58
C VAL A 285 0.90 25.32 -6.07
N SER A 286 2.05 25.31 -6.77
CA SER A 286 2.15 24.85 -8.17
C SER A 286 1.44 23.49 -8.38
N PRO A 287 0.79 23.27 -9.53
CA PRO A 287 0.03 22.06 -9.79
C PRO A 287 0.99 20.86 -9.90
N THR A 288 1.24 20.20 -8.78
CA THR A 288 1.90 18.89 -8.80
C THR A 288 0.84 17.89 -9.27
N HIS A 289 1.03 17.30 -10.44
CA HIS A 289 0.17 16.26 -11.01
C HIS A 289 0.00 15.09 -10.04
N THR A 290 -0.99 15.20 -9.17
CA THR A 290 -1.20 14.27 -8.06
C THR A 290 -2.18 13.17 -8.51
N ARG A 291 -1.87 11.93 -8.15
CA ARG A 291 -2.71 10.74 -8.43
C ARG A 291 -3.96 10.75 -7.55
N ILE A 292 -5.07 10.17 -8.03
CA ILE A 292 -6.32 9.97 -7.25
C ILE A 292 -6.05 9.09 -6.03
#